data_AF-A0A523E9N1-F1
#
_entry.id   AF-A0A523E9N1-F1
#
_cell.length_a   1.000
_cell.length_b   1.000
_cell.length_c   1.000
_cell.angle_alpha   90.00
_cell.angle_beta   90.00
_cell.angle_gamma   90.00
#
_symmetry.space_group_name_H-M   'P 1'
#
loop_
_entity.id
_entity.type
_entity.pdbx_description
1 polymer ?
#
loop_
_entity_poly.entity_id
_entity_poly.type
_entity_poly.pdbx_seq_one_letter_code
_entity_poly.pdbx_strand_id
1 'polypeptide(L)'
;MAAAVVYYGGQIMPYIDEKERCPLLMHFGETDHSIPLSDVEAIRKAHADAVVHLYSAGHGFNCDRRGAYDEVASKLAYERTLSLFAERLTC
;
A
#
# COMPACT_ATOMS: atom_id res chain seq x y z
N MET A 1 1.50 -18.26 -1.62
CA MET A 1 2.25 -17.01 -1.34
C MET A 1 2.05 -16.70 0.13
N ALA A 2 3.07 -16.22 0.84
CA ALA A 2 3.00 -16.02 2.29
C ALA A 2 2.48 -14.62 2.68
N ALA A 3 2.78 -13.59 1.90
CA ALA A 3 2.25 -12.23 2.03
C ALA A 3 2.50 -11.45 0.73
N ALA A 4 1.77 -10.35 0.52
CA ALA A 4 1.95 -9.41 -0.59
C ALA A 4 1.93 -7.95 -0.08
N VAL A 5 2.76 -7.11 -0.68
CA VAL A 5 2.84 -5.68 -0.35
C VAL A 5 2.77 -4.86 -1.64
N VAL A 6 1.90 -3.85 -1.66
CA VAL A 6 1.64 -2.99 -2.80
C VAL A 6 1.91 -1.54 -2.43
N TYR A 7 2.67 -0.84 -3.27
CA TYR A 7 2.86 0.61 -3.17
C TYR A 7 2.17 1.28 -4.37
N TYR A 8 1.34 2.29 -4.10
CA TYR A 8 0.67 3.10 -5.13
C TYR A 8 -0.21 2.29 -6.10
N GLY A 9 -0.98 1.33 -5.56
CA GLY A 9 -1.72 0.32 -6.34
C GLY A 9 -2.97 0.80 -7.07
N GLY A 10 -2.95 1.95 -7.76
CA GLY A 10 -4.15 2.54 -8.39
C GLY A 10 -4.78 1.70 -9.50
N GLN A 11 -4.02 0.78 -10.10
CA GLN A 11 -4.52 -0.08 -11.19
C GLN A 11 -5.36 -1.27 -10.72
N ILE A 12 -5.63 -1.40 -9.43
CA ILE A 12 -6.44 -2.50 -8.88
C ILE A 12 -7.94 -2.34 -9.19
N MET A 13 -8.43 -1.14 -9.49
CA MET A 13 -9.88 -0.86 -9.62
C MET A 13 -10.63 -1.77 -10.62
N PRO A 14 -10.10 -2.11 -11.81
CA PRO A 14 -10.77 -3.07 -12.71
C PRO A 14 -10.88 -4.50 -12.16
N TYR A 15 -10.11 -4.82 -11.12
CA TYR A 15 -9.98 -6.14 -10.49
C TYR A 15 -10.39 -6.13 -9.01
N ILE A 16 -11.12 -5.10 -8.57
CA ILE A 16 -11.46 -4.88 -7.16
C ILE A 16 -12.27 -6.02 -6.53
N ASP A 17 -12.93 -6.84 -7.34
CA ASP A 17 -13.69 -8.01 -6.90
C ASP A 17 -12.83 -9.28 -6.75
N GLU A 18 -11.58 -9.27 -7.23
CA GLU A 18 -10.65 -10.38 -7.02
C GLU A 18 -10.26 -10.49 -5.55
N LYS A 19 -10.16 -11.71 -5.02
CA LYS A 19 -9.83 -11.93 -3.61
C LYS A 19 -8.35 -12.20 -3.40
N GLU A 20 -7.81 -11.56 -2.38
CA GLU A 20 -6.47 -11.78 -1.86
C GLU A 20 -6.30 -13.25 -1.44
N ARG A 21 -5.16 -13.83 -1.83
CA ARG A 21 -4.82 -15.24 -1.52
C ARG A 21 -3.82 -15.37 -0.38
N CYS A 22 -3.38 -14.25 0.17
CA CYS A 22 -2.46 -14.12 1.28
C CYS A 22 -2.68 -12.75 1.94
N PRO A 23 -2.17 -12.54 3.17
CA PRO A 23 -2.14 -11.22 3.78
C PRO A 23 -1.63 -10.16 2.80
N LEU A 24 -2.41 -9.09 2.65
CA LEU A 24 -2.15 -8.00 1.71
C LEU A 24 -1.98 -6.70 2.50
N LEU A 25 -0.88 -5.99 2.25
CA LEU A 25 -0.60 -4.67 2.79
C LEU A 25 -0.45 -3.67 1.64
N MET A 26 -1.16 -2.55 1.72
CA MET A 26 -1.19 -1.55 0.67
C MET A 26 -0.84 -0.17 1.21
N HIS A 27 0.06 0.53 0.52
CA HIS A 27 0.55 1.86 0.88
C HIS A 27 0.14 2.89 -0.17
N PHE A 28 -0.58 3.94 0.25
CA PHE A 28 -1.08 5.01 -0.62
C PHE A 28 -0.70 6.40 -0.08
N GLY A 29 -0.44 7.35 -0.97
CA GLY A 29 -0.25 8.76 -0.59
C GLY A 29 -1.58 9.52 -0.58
N GLU A 30 -1.82 10.33 0.44
CA GLU A 30 -3.02 11.19 0.55
C GLU A 30 -3.05 12.28 -0.53
N THR A 31 -1.88 12.72 -1.00
CA THR A 31 -1.74 13.76 -2.04
C THR A 31 -1.39 13.17 -3.41
N ASP A 32 -1.53 11.85 -3.57
CA ASP A 32 -1.36 11.18 -4.86
C ASP A 32 -2.55 11.49 -5.80
N HIS A 33 -2.38 12.47 -6.67
CA HIS A 33 -3.41 12.86 -7.64
C HIS A 33 -3.71 11.78 -8.69
N SER A 34 -2.89 10.74 -8.81
CA SER A 34 -3.15 9.63 -9.73
C SER A 34 -4.07 8.56 -9.15
N ILE A 35 -4.33 8.60 -7.84
CA ILE A 35 -5.17 7.62 -7.14
C ILE A 35 -6.16 8.38 -6.25
N PRO A 36 -7.40 8.61 -6.72
CA PRO A 36 -8.42 9.28 -5.91
C PRO A 36 -8.63 8.58 -4.56
N LEU A 37 -8.80 9.35 -3.48
CA LEU A 37 -9.10 8.77 -2.16
C LEU A 37 -10.39 7.93 -2.17
N SER A 38 -11.36 8.26 -3.03
CA SER A 38 -12.55 7.44 -3.25
C SER A 38 -12.22 6.01 -3.68
N ASP A 39 -11.16 5.83 -4.48
CA ASP A 39 -10.72 4.53 -4.96
C ASP A 39 -10.03 3.77 -3.82
N VAL A 40 -9.20 4.45 -3.02
CA VAL A 40 -8.59 3.86 -1.81
C VAL A 40 -9.66 3.38 -0.82
N GLU A 41 -10.71 4.18 -0.62
CA GLU A 41 -11.86 3.82 0.22
C GLU A 41 -12.62 2.61 -0.35
N ALA A 42 -12.83 2.57 -1.66
CA ALA A 42 -13.47 1.44 -2.34
C ALA A 42 -12.64 0.15 -2.16
N ILE A 43 -11.32 0.23 -2.35
CA ILE A 43 -10.38 -0.87 -2.16
C ILE A 43 -10.46 -1.39 -0.72
N ARG A 44 -10.39 -0.50 0.27
CA ARG A 44 -10.48 -0.89 1.69
C ARG A 44 -11.79 -1.60 2.01
N LYS A 45 -12.89 -1.21 1.36
CA LYS A 45 -14.20 -1.86 1.53
C LYS A 45 -14.27 -3.23 0.86
N ALA A 46 -13.70 -3.37 -0.34
CA ALA A 46 -13.75 -4.62 -1.11
C ALA A 46 -12.80 -5.70 -0.59
N HIS A 47 -11.66 -5.28 -0.05
CA HIS A 47 -10.61 -6.13 0.52
C HIS A 47 -10.52 -5.90 2.04
N ALA A 48 -11.57 -6.28 2.77
CA ALA A 48 -11.66 -6.00 4.20
C ALA A 48 -10.56 -6.68 5.05
N ASP A 49 -9.95 -7.77 4.54
CA ASP A 49 -8.85 -8.47 5.21
C ASP A 49 -7.47 -7.86 4.85
N ALA A 50 -7.42 -6.96 3.85
CA ALA A 50 -6.22 -6.23 3.50
C ALA A 50 -5.98 -5.05 4.44
N VAL A 51 -4.72 -4.82 4.79
CA VAL A 51 -4.31 -3.65 5.57
C VAL A 51 -3.97 -2.52 4.60
N VAL A 52 -4.68 -1.41 4.69
CA VAL A 52 -4.48 -0.23 3.83
C VAL A 52 -3.99 0.95 4.68
N HIS A 53 -2.88 1.57 4.28
CA HIS A 53 -2.32 2.75 4.93
C HIS A 53 -2.26 3.95 3.99
N LEU A 54 -2.69 5.09 4.52
CA LEU A 54 -2.53 6.41 3.93
C LEU A 54 -1.38 7.15 4.62
N TYR A 55 -0.65 7.94 3.84
CA TYR A 55 0.49 8.74 4.27
C TYR A 55 0.32 10.17 3.76
N SER A 56 0.68 11.17 4.55
CA SER A 56 0.65 12.58 4.13
C SER A 56 1.80 12.91 3.16
N ALA A 57 1.81 12.22 2.02
CA ALA A 57 2.81 12.23 0.96
C ALA A 57 2.16 11.93 -0.39
N GLY A 58 2.91 12.18 -1.48
CA GLY A 58 2.43 11.98 -2.85
C GLY A 58 2.81 10.63 -3.46
N HIS A 59 2.54 10.47 -4.75
CA HIS A 59 2.96 9.29 -5.51
C HIS A 59 4.47 9.10 -5.47
N GLY A 60 4.93 7.87 -5.27
CA GLY A 60 6.37 7.56 -5.30
C GLY A 60 7.15 8.03 -4.08
N PHE A 61 6.48 8.34 -2.96
CA PHE A 61 7.12 8.81 -1.72
C PHE A 61 8.24 7.94 -1.19
N ASN A 62 8.30 6.66 -1.57
CA ASN A 62 9.29 5.69 -1.13
C ASN A 62 10.54 5.66 -2.02
N CYS A 63 10.60 6.48 -3.08
CA CYS A 63 11.73 6.51 -4.01
C CYS A 63 12.64 7.71 -3.74
N ASP A 64 13.73 7.46 -3.01
CA ASP A 64 14.79 8.42 -2.63
C ASP A 64 15.51 9.14 -3.80
N ARG A 65 15.34 8.65 -5.03
CA ARG A 65 15.89 9.25 -6.26
C ARG A 65 14.94 10.22 -6.96
N ARG A 66 13.74 10.46 -6.41
CA ARG A 66 12.73 11.34 -7.02
C ARG A 66 12.41 12.52 -6.09
N GLY A 67 12.01 13.64 -6.67
CA GLY A 67 11.59 14.83 -5.90
C GLY A 67 10.35 14.61 -5.03
N ALA A 68 9.61 13.50 -5.24
CA ALA A 68 8.45 13.13 -4.44
C ALA A 68 8.81 12.33 -3.18
N TYR A 69 10.10 12.02 -2.93
CA TYR A 69 10.55 11.29 -1.75
C TYR A 69 10.10 11.99 -0.47
N ASP A 70 9.51 11.20 0.44
CA ASP A 70 9.17 11.64 1.78
C ASP A 70 9.79 10.65 2.77
N GLU A 71 10.79 11.10 3.53
CA GLU A 71 11.57 10.25 4.42
C GLU A 71 10.71 9.62 5.54
N VAL A 72 9.74 10.37 6.07
CA VAL A 72 8.90 9.93 7.18
C VAL A 72 7.94 8.85 6.69
N ALA A 73 7.23 9.10 5.58
CA ALA A 73 6.33 8.14 4.97
C ALA A 73 7.08 6.89 4.47
N SER A 74 8.25 7.08 3.85
CA SER A 74 9.07 5.98 3.35
C SER A 74 9.53 5.05 4.48
N LYS A 75 10.12 5.58 5.55
CA LYS A 75 10.56 4.78 6.71
C LYS A 75 9.40 4.02 7.34
N LEU A 76 8.27 4.69 7.59
CA LEU A 76 7.12 4.07 8.23
C LEU A 76 6.49 2.97 7.34
N ALA A 77 6.37 3.20 6.04
CA ALA A 77 5.90 2.17 5.10
C ALA A 77 6.85 0.96 5.04
N TYR A 78 8.15 1.21 5.09
CA TYR A 78 9.17 0.17 5.10
C TYR A 78 9.13 -0.67 6.39
N GLU A 79 9.03 -0.04 7.56
CA GLU A 79 8.90 -0.73 8.85
C GLU A 79 7.68 -1.66 8.89
N ARG A 80 6.51 -1.19 8.41
CA ARG A 80 5.28 -1.99 8.32
C ARG A 80 5.43 -3.18 7.35
N THR A 81 6.10 -2.94 6.23
CA THR A 81 6.41 -3.98 5.23
C THR A 81 7.29 -5.07 5.82
N LEU A 82 8.39 -4.70 6.50
CA LEU A 82 9.26 -5.66 7.17
C LEU A 82 8.53 -6.39 8.29
N SER A 83 7.67 -5.71 9.04
CA SER A 83 6.86 -6.33 10.11
C SER A 83 5.94 -7.41 9.56
N LEU A 84 5.22 -7.15 8.46
CA LEU A 84 4.38 -8.15 7.81
C LEU A 84 5.20 -9.36 7.35
N PHE A 85 6.34 -9.12 6.71
CA PHE A 85 7.18 -10.22 6.22
C PHE A 85 7.83 -11.01 7.35
N ALA A 86 8.24 -10.36 8.44
CA ALA A 86 8.74 -11.05 9.62
C ALA A 86 7.66 -11.97 10.22
N GLU A 87 6.40 -11.53 10.28
CA GLU A 87 5.29 -12.34 10.79
C GLU A 87 4.93 -13.52 9.87
N ARG A 88 5.06 -13.35 8.55
CA ARG A 88 4.50 -14.30 7.57
C ARG A 88 5.54 -15.19 6.87
N LEU A 89 6.83 -14.87 6.94
CA LEU A 89 7.90 -15.63 6.27
C LEU A 89 8.74 -16.51 7.20
N THR A 90 8.56 -16.43 8.51
CA THR A 90 9.25 -17.32 9.46
C THR A 90 8.60 -18.71 9.45
N CYS A 91 9.40 -19.74 9.18
CA CYS A 91 9.00 -21.15 9.19
C CYS A 91 8.58 -21.66 10.57
#